data_AF-A0AAV0ERL7-F1
#
_entry.id   AF-A0AAV0ERL7-F1
#
_cell.length_a   1.000
_cell.length_b   1.000
_cell.length_c   1.000
_cell.angle_alpha   90.00
_cell.angle_beta   90.00
_cell.angle_gamma   90.00
#
_symmetry.space_group_name_H-M   'P 1'
#
loop_
_entity.id
_entity.type
_entity.pdbx_description
1 polymer ?
#
loop_
_entity_poly.entity_id
_entity_poly.type
_entity_poly.pdbx_seq_one_letter_code
_entity_poly.pdbx_strand_id
1 'polypeptide(L)'
;METLAKYRIGDDAYSLLRSSRNLGQVETNQDKRRREVQYSKAGLEVPSGDRPFKKNKNNNANSILSDAEQEYGETQSTSPVINDYILRAPVSKGDTLHEASSCLGTSKPYVSDGGSSTTVRHATTDEYNEPSRTESLRYPPSTPSCVDDGRAGLKLETDRKQNANLTACPPQRSLIAPTVVHVFRPKEVEDKRKNLPIVMMEQEIMEAINDNTCVIICGETGCGKTTQVPQFLYEAGFGLHSRRGGIIGVTQPRRVAVLATAKRVAFELGFHLGKEVGFQVRHDRKVGNNCSIKFMTDGILLREVQNDFLLRRYSVIILDEAHERSLNTDILVGMLSRVIRERQREFLEQQKKILSGNTISDEEKIYPLKLVLMSATLRVEDFVAGGRVFPDPPPIIEVPTRQYPVTTHFSKRTEIVDYVGQAYKKVLSIHKRLPAGGILIFVTGQREVEFLCKKLKHASKDMTEKKKLQRKRPVTVFGDTF
;
A
#
# COMPACT_ATOMS: atom_id res chain seq x y z
N MET A 1 1.41 36.52 -14.14
CA MET A 1 1.45 35.89 -15.47
C MET A 1 2.81 36.05 -16.17
N GLU A 2 3.56 37.14 -15.94
CA GLU A 2 4.88 37.37 -16.57
C GLU A 2 5.99 36.39 -16.15
N THR A 3 5.95 35.83 -14.94
CA THR A 3 7.00 34.95 -14.42
C THR A 3 7.05 33.57 -15.09
N LEU A 4 5.97 33.12 -15.74
CA LEU A 4 5.89 31.82 -16.41
C LEU A 4 6.39 31.86 -17.86
N ALA A 5 6.41 33.03 -18.50
CA ALA A 5 6.92 33.17 -19.86
C ALA A 5 8.45 32.96 -19.92
N LYS A 6 9.17 33.31 -18.85
CA LYS A 6 10.63 33.18 -18.76
C LYS A 6 11.13 31.73 -18.70
N TYR A 7 10.27 30.78 -18.35
CA TYR A 7 10.60 29.35 -18.25
C TYR A 7 9.87 28.49 -19.29
N ARG A 8 9.22 29.11 -20.28
CA ARG A 8 8.58 28.39 -21.37
C ARG A 8 9.68 27.81 -22.27
N ILE A 9 9.78 26.50 -22.29
CA ILE A 9 10.63 25.77 -23.24
C ILE A 9 10.15 26.14 -24.65
N GLY A 10 11.04 26.71 -25.47
CA GLY A 10 10.73 27.08 -26.85
C GLY A 10 10.30 25.87 -27.67
N ASP A 11 9.37 26.04 -28.61
CA ASP A 11 8.76 24.94 -29.35
C ASP A 11 9.80 24.09 -30.10
N ASP A 12 10.94 24.66 -30.45
CA ASP A 12 12.08 24.00 -31.11
C ASP A 12 12.78 22.96 -30.22
N ALA A 13 12.74 23.13 -28.90
CA ALA A 13 13.40 22.24 -27.94
C ALA A 13 12.62 20.93 -27.71
N TYR A 14 11.35 20.84 -28.10
CA TYR A 14 10.59 19.58 -28.08
C TYR A 14 11.19 18.52 -29.02
N SER A 15 11.87 18.95 -30.09
CA SER A 15 12.57 18.04 -31.01
C SER A 15 13.79 17.35 -30.39
N LEU A 16 14.33 17.92 -29.30
CA LEU A 16 15.47 17.39 -28.54
C LEU A 16 15.03 16.43 -27.41
N LEU A 17 13.74 16.42 -27.05
CA LEU A 17 13.19 15.53 -26.04
C LEU A 17 13.01 14.13 -26.64
N ARG A 18 13.79 13.16 -26.14
CA ARG A 18 13.71 11.78 -26.62
C ARG A 18 12.30 11.23 -26.41
N SER A 19 11.70 10.73 -27.49
CA SER A 19 10.57 9.80 -27.38
C SER A 19 11.02 8.60 -26.55
N SER A 20 10.24 8.27 -25.52
CA SER A 20 10.52 7.20 -24.55
C SER A 20 10.61 5.78 -25.14
N ARG A 21 10.40 5.64 -26.46
CA ARG A 21 10.42 4.35 -27.17
C ARG A 21 11.80 3.71 -27.30
N ASN A 22 12.89 4.47 -27.18
CA ASN A 22 14.25 3.97 -27.46
C ASN A 22 15.20 4.02 -26.23
N LEU A 23 14.68 4.16 -25.01
CA LEU A 23 15.53 4.08 -23.81
C LEU A 23 16.12 2.66 -23.68
N GLY A 24 17.45 2.55 -23.70
CA GLY A 24 18.19 1.31 -23.46
C GLY A 24 18.80 0.64 -24.71
N GLN A 25 18.61 1.19 -25.91
CA GLN A 25 19.30 0.72 -27.13
C GLN A 25 20.60 1.49 -27.38
N VAL A 26 21.63 0.80 -27.88
CA VAL A 26 22.89 1.43 -28.30
C VAL A 26 22.62 2.30 -29.52
N GLU A 27 23.06 3.56 -29.46
CA GLU A 27 22.77 4.55 -30.48
C GLU A 27 23.48 4.30 -31.81
N THR A 28 22.75 4.41 -32.92
CA THR A 28 23.35 4.24 -34.26
C THR A 28 24.07 5.52 -34.71
N ASN A 29 25.04 5.38 -35.62
CA ASN A 29 25.75 6.53 -36.20
C ASN A 29 24.82 7.49 -36.96
N GLN A 30 23.69 7.00 -37.49
CA GLN A 30 22.69 7.82 -38.17
C GLN A 30 21.90 8.66 -37.16
N ASP A 31 21.60 8.12 -35.98
CA ASP A 31 20.95 8.84 -34.89
C ASP A 31 21.85 9.95 -34.33
N LYS A 32 23.15 9.67 -34.17
CA LYS A 32 24.15 10.69 -33.75
C LYS A 32 24.23 11.86 -34.74
N ARG A 33 24.25 11.58 -36.04
CA ARG A 33 24.23 12.63 -37.09
C ARG A 33 22.94 13.44 -37.09
N ARG A 34 21.78 12.80 -36.92
CA ARG A 34 20.49 13.50 -36.82
C ARG A 34 20.45 14.43 -35.60
N ARG A 35 21.00 13.98 -34.47
CA ARG A 35 21.12 14.80 -33.26
C ARG A 35 21.99 16.02 -33.51
N GLU A 36 23.15 15.86 -34.12
CA GLU A 36 24.05 16.98 -34.43
C GLU A 36 23.34 18.08 -35.25
N VAL A 37 22.57 17.69 -36.27
CA VAL A 37 21.77 18.62 -37.08
C VAL A 37 20.69 19.33 -36.24
N GLN A 38 20.02 18.62 -35.33
CA GLN A 38 18.99 19.22 -34.46
C GLN A 38 19.59 20.21 -33.46
N TYR A 39 20.74 19.89 -32.86
CA TYR A 39 21.46 20.78 -31.96
C TYR A 39 21.94 22.05 -32.68
N SER A 40 22.51 21.91 -33.88
CA SER A 40 22.90 23.07 -34.70
C SER A 40 21.70 23.94 -35.09
N LYS A 41 20.56 23.34 -35.42
CA LYS A 41 19.33 24.07 -35.73
C LYS A 41 18.76 24.84 -34.52
N ALA A 42 18.99 24.32 -33.31
CA ALA A 42 18.62 24.97 -32.06
C ALA A 42 19.70 25.97 -31.54
N GLY A 43 20.81 26.16 -32.27
CA GLY A 43 21.90 27.05 -31.86
C GLY A 43 22.74 26.53 -30.68
N LEU A 44 22.74 25.22 -30.43
CA LEU A 44 23.43 24.57 -29.31
C LEU A 44 24.63 23.75 -29.78
N GLU A 45 25.69 23.72 -28.97
CA GLU A 45 26.86 22.86 -29.23
C GLU A 45 26.58 21.39 -28.88
N VAL A 46 27.08 20.48 -29.72
CA VAL A 46 26.95 19.03 -29.50
C VAL A 46 28.02 18.54 -28.50
N PRO A 47 27.62 17.80 -27.45
CA PRO A 47 28.55 17.22 -26.48
C PRO A 47 29.63 16.34 -27.11
N SER A 48 30.85 16.39 -26.56
CA SER A 48 32.08 15.84 -27.14
C SER A 48 32.04 14.33 -27.43
N GLY A 49 31.22 13.55 -26.72
CA GLY A 49 31.08 12.09 -26.90
C GLY A 49 30.13 11.66 -28.04
N ASP A 50 29.38 12.60 -28.60
CA ASP A 50 28.36 12.34 -29.62
C ASP A 50 28.77 12.77 -31.04
N ARG A 51 29.96 13.37 -31.19
CA ARG A 51 30.49 13.79 -32.49
C ARG A 51 30.87 12.56 -33.34
N PRO A 52 30.34 12.40 -34.56
CA PRO A 52 30.82 11.37 -35.47
C PRO A 52 32.27 11.67 -35.87
N PHE A 53 33.17 10.68 -35.77
CA PHE A 53 34.56 10.84 -36.22
C PHE A 53 34.61 11.25 -37.71
N LYS A 54 35.07 12.47 -37.99
CA LYS A 54 35.40 12.94 -39.35
C LYS A 54 36.78 12.38 -39.71
N LYS A 55 36.83 11.47 -40.70
CA LYS A 55 38.07 10.99 -41.31
C LYS A 55 38.58 12.11 -42.23
N ASN A 56 39.55 12.90 -41.78
CA ASN A 56 40.19 13.94 -42.60
C ASN A 56 41.23 13.30 -43.54
N LYS A 57 41.14 13.66 -44.83
CA LYS A 57 42.16 13.41 -45.86
C LYS A 57 43.22 14.52 -45.83
N ASN A 58 44.49 14.12 -45.98
CA ASN A 58 45.72 14.90 -46.24
C ASN A 58 46.22 15.84 -45.12
N ASN A 59 47.50 15.87 -44.70
CA ASN A 59 48.77 15.49 -45.34
C ASN A 59 49.64 14.65 -44.38
N ASN A 60 50.38 13.70 -44.96
CA ASN A 60 51.54 13.08 -44.33
C ASN A 60 52.80 13.64 -45.02
N ALA A 61 53.81 14.01 -44.23
CA ALA A 61 55.20 13.97 -44.65
C ALA A 61 55.90 12.88 -43.82
N ASN A 62 56.33 11.83 -44.52
CA ASN A 62 57.42 10.90 -44.22
C ASN A 62 57.43 10.11 -42.89
N SER A 63 57.12 8.81 -42.97
CA SER A 63 58.12 7.72 -42.93
C SER A 63 57.38 6.37 -42.93
N ILE A 64 57.48 5.59 -44.01
CA ILE A 64 58.41 4.47 -44.26
C ILE A 64 57.76 3.12 -43.89
N LEU A 65 57.54 2.32 -44.95
CA LEU A 65 57.44 0.84 -45.05
C LEU A 65 56.25 0.18 -44.35
N SER A 66 55.53 -0.81 -44.88
CA SER A 66 55.52 -1.70 -46.07
C SER A 66 54.54 -2.81 -45.60
N ASP A 67 53.70 -3.51 -46.34
CA ASP A 67 53.41 -3.69 -47.74
C ASP A 67 52.07 -4.45 -47.80
N ALA A 68 51.40 -4.34 -48.95
CA ALA A 68 50.69 -5.40 -49.67
C ALA A 68 49.51 -6.14 -48.97
N GLU A 69 48.37 -6.41 -49.60
CA GLU A 69 47.91 -6.34 -51.00
C GLU A 69 46.39 -6.64 -50.94
N GLN A 70 45.54 -5.89 -51.66
CA GLN A 70 44.86 -6.29 -52.91
C GLN A 70 43.80 -7.41 -52.74
N GLU A 71 42.62 -7.41 -53.34
CA GLU A 71 42.01 -6.57 -54.38
C GLU A 71 40.52 -6.95 -54.60
N TYR A 72 39.81 -6.00 -55.22
CA TYR A 72 38.65 -6.06 -56.14
C TYR A 72 37.44 -6.98 -55.85
N GLY A 73 36.19 -6.57 -56.07
CA GLY A 73 35.54 -5.71 -57.09
C GLY A 73 34.29 -6.50 -57.51
N GLU A 74 33.07 -5.98 -57.63
CA GLU A 74 32.48 -5.07 -58.63
C GLU A 74 30.98 -4.92 -58.23
N THR A 75 30.39 -3.72 -58.12
CA THR A 75 29.53 -3.01 -59.12
C THR A 75 28.40 -3.87 -59.73
N GLN A 76 27.13 -3.47 -59.90
CA GLN A 76 26.50 -2.17 -60.06
C GLN A 76 24.94 -2.35 -60.12
N SER A 77 24.17 -1.31 -59.73
CA SER A 77 22.94 -0.75 -60.37
C SER A 77 21.75 -1.70 -60.76
N THR A 78 20.46 -1.37 -60.75
CA THR A 78 19.59 -0.19 -60.50
C THR A 78 18.11 -0.69 -60.45
N SER A 79 17.21 0.20 -60.01
CA SER A 79 15.74 0.14 -59.79
C SER A 79 14.87 -0.46 -60.93
N PRO A 80 13.54 -0.71 -60.77
CA PRO A 80 12.52 0.36 -60.63
C PRO A 80 11.24 0.04 -59.81
N VAL A 81 10.38 1.06 -59.75
CA VAL A 81 9.10 1.28 -59.05
C VAL A 81 7.89 0.81 -59.87
N ILE A 82 6.73 0.51 -59.25
CA ILE A 82 5.34 0.98 -59.58
C ILE A 82 4.26 0.21 -58.75
N ASN A 83 3.46 0.99 -57.97
CA ASN A 83 1.99 1.02 -57.72
C ASN A 83 1.10 -0.20 -58.07
N ASP A 84 -0.08 -0.48 -57.49
CA ASP A 84 -0.99 0.06 -56.45
C ASP A 84 -2.10 -1.02 -56.27
N TYR A 85 -2.93 -0.98 -55.22
CA TYR A 85 -4.38 -1.30 -55.20
C TYR A 85 -4.93 -1.52 -53.78
N ILE A 86 -5.89 -0.65 -53.46
CA ILE A 86 -6.82 -0.61 -52.33
C ILE A 86 -7.94 -1.67 -52.50
N LEU A 87 -8.51 -2.20 -51.41
CA LEU A 87 -9.96 -2.48 -51.33
C LEU A 87 -10.51 -2.52 -49.87
N ARG A 88 -11.65 -1.84 -49.69
CA ARG A 88 -12.46 -1.63 -48.48
C ARG A 88 -13.26 -2.88 -48.07
N ALA A 89 -13.64 -2.98 -46.79
CA ALA A 89 -14.70 -3.89 -46.31
C ALA A 89 -16.00 -3.11 -45.97
N PRO A 90 -17.22 -3.65 -46.25
CA PRO A 90 -18.48 -2.91 -46.20
C PRO A 90 -19.35 -3.18 -44.95
N VAL A 91 -20.42 -2.37 -44.85
CA VAL A 91 -21.53 -2.38 -43.87
C VAL A 91 -22.84 -2.75 -44.58
N SER A 92 -23.74 -3.52 -43.95
CA SER A 92 -25.23 -3.38 -43.97
C SER A 92 -25.91 -4.51 -43.16
N LYS A 93 -26.77 -4.21 -42.16
CA LYS A 93 -28.27 -4.21 -42.14
C LYS A 93 -28.86 -5.60 -42.47
N GLY A 94 -29.78 -6.23 -41.75
CA GLY A 94 -30.75 -5.90 -40.70
C GLY A 94 -32.03 -6.67 -41.05
N ASP A 95 -32.72 -7.35 -40.10
CA ASP A 95 -34.16 -7.61 -40.17
C ASP A 95 -34.73 -8.25 -38.88
N THR A 96 -35.94 -7.79 -38.58
CA THR A 96 -36.91 -8.05 -37.49
C THR A 96 -37.65 -9.39 -37.63
N LEU A 97 -38.18 -9.94 -36.51
CA LEU A 97 -39.61 -10.29 -36.30
C LEU A 97 -39.86 -11.11 -35.01
N HIS A 98 -40.88 -10.65 -34.26
CA HIS A 98 -41.88 -11.31 -33.38
C HIS A 98 -41.72 -12.77 -32.90
N GLU A 99 -41.92 -13.02 -31.58
CA GLU A 99 -43.17 -13.60 -31.02
C GLU A 99 -43.16 -13.69 -29.48
N ALA A 100 -44.35 -13.61 -28.90
CA ALA A 100 -44.68 -13.72 -27.49
C ALA A 100 -45.45 -15.02 -27.21
N SER A 101 -45.31 -15.60 -26.01
CA SER A 101 -46.29 -16.44 -25.27
C SER A 101 -45.50 -17.18 -24.16
N SER A 102 -45.66 -16.91 -22.87
CA SER A 102 -46.76 -17.18 -21.94
C SER A 102 -46.91 -18.67 -21.52
N CYS A 103 -46.85 -18.85 -20.18
CA CYS A 103 -47.67 -19.76 -19.36
C CYS A 103 -47.12 -21.12 -18.85
N LEU A 104 -47.23 -21.22 -17.51
CA LEU A 104 -47.67 -22.36 -16.68
C LEU A 104 -46.67 -23.45 -16.24
N GLY A 105 -46.66 -23.67 -14.92
CA GLY A 105 -45.95 -24.74 -14.23
C GLY A 105 -45.94 -24.58 -12.70
N THR A 106 -47.10 -24.37 -12.10
CA THR A 106 -47.36 -24.48 -10.65
C THR A 106 -46.99 -25.87 -10.10
N SER A 107 -46.41 -25.94 -8.90
CA SER A 107 -46.89 -26.87 -7.86
C SER A 107 -46.48 -26.41 -6.45
N LYS A 108 -47.46 -26.55 -5.56
CA LYS A 108 -47.58 -26.05 -4.18
C LYS A 108 -47.24 -27.18 -3.17
N PRO A 109 -47.22 -26.89 -1.85
CA PRO A 109 -46.56 -27.66 -0.81
C PRO A 109 -47.43 -28.81 -0.27
N TYR A 110 -46.80 -29.76 0.43
CA TYR A 110 -47.51 -30.73 1.27
C TYR A 110 -47.23 -30.47 2.75
N VAL A 111 -48.33 -30.38 3.50
CA VAL A 111 -48.47 -30.37 4.96
C VAL A 111 -49.03 -31.73 5.39
N SER A 112 -48.57 -32.25 6.51
CA SER A 112 -49.29 -33.09 7.51
C SER A 112 -48.23 -33.50 8.53
N ASP A 113 -48.22 -33.02 9.77
CA ASP A 113 -49.18 -33.14 10.88
C ASP A 113 -49.41 -34.59 11.36
N GLY A 114 -49.24 -34.80 12.67
CA GLY A 114 -49.38 -36.10 13.33
C GLY A 114 -48.48 -36.25 14.55
N GLY A 115 -49.00 -35.91 15.73
CA GLY A 115 -48.30 -36.00 17.01
C GLY A 115 -48.43 -37.34 17.76
N SER A 116 -48.01 -37.25 19.03
CA SER A 116 -48.31 -38.10 20.19
C SER A 116 -47.21 -39.05 20.70
N SER A 117 -46.54 -38.58 21.76
CA SER A 117 -46.50 -39.14 23.12
C SER A 117 -46.21 -40.63 23.34
N THR A 118 -45.09 -40.94 24.04
CA THR A 118 -45.02 -41.77 25.28
C THR A 118 -43.55 -41.90 25.75
N THR A 119 -43.16 -41.25 26.85
CA THR A 119 -42.99 -41.77 28.24
C THR A 119 -41.79 -42.69 28.53
N VAL A 120 -41.11 -42.39 29.66
CA VAL A 120 -40.53 -43.30 30.69
C VAL A 120 -39.01 -43.23 30.95
N ARG A 121 -38.70 -42.54 32.06
CA ARG A 121 -37.84 -42.86 33.25
C ARG A 121 -36.31 -43.02 33.20
N HIS A 122 -35.66 -42.19 34.04
CA HIS A 122 -34.71 -42.47 35.14
C HIS A 122 -34.08 -43.86 35.26
N ALA A 123 -32.74 -43.90 35.51
CA ALA A 123 -32.08 -44.17 36.81
C ALA A 123 -30.54 -44.39 36.59
N THR A 124 -29.65 -43.66 37.29
CA THR A 124 -28.69 -44.13 38.35
C THR A 124 -27.52 -45.01 37.82
N THR A 125 -26.23 -44.89 38.19
CA THR A 125 -25.55 -44.44 39.43
C THR A 125 -24.01 -44.55 39.26
N ASP A 126 -23.26 -43.74 40.05
CA ASP A 126 -21.99 -44.04 40.76
C ASP A 126 -20.68 -44.32 39.95
N GLU A 127 -19.46 -43.86 40.29
CA GLU A 127 -18.91 -43.30 41.56
C GLU A 127 -17.38 -42.95 41.46
N TYR A 128 -16.92 -42.12 42.42
CA TYR A 128 -15.56 -41.96 43.02
C TYR A 128 -14.41 -41.25 42.23
N ASN A 129 -13.53 -40.41 42.81
CA ASN A 129 -13.33 -39.89 44.19
C ASN A 129 -12.44 -38.62 44.17
N GLU A 130 -12.59 -37.76 45.16
CA GLU A 130 -11.71 -36.61 45.50
C GLU A 130 -10.55 -37.06 46.43
N PRO A 131 -9.53 -36.20 46.73
CA PRO A 131 -9.65 -35.43 47.97
C PRO A 131 -9.03 -34.01 47.97
N SER A 132 -9.71 -33.14 48.72
CA SER A 132 -9.35 -31.80 49.20
C SER A 132 -8.05 -31.66 50.03
N ARG A 133 -7.45 -30.45 50.02
CA ARG A 133 -6.95 -29.74 51.21
C ARG A 133 -6.93 -28.21 51.00
N THR A 134 -7.47 -27.53 51.99
CA THR A 134 -7.71 -26.09 52.22
C THR A 134 -6.46 -25.30 52.59
N GLU A 135 -6.42 -24.01 52.21
CA GLU A 135 -6.12 -22.90 53.14
C GLU A 135 -6.54 -21.54 52.56
N SER A 136 -7.06 -20.68 53.43
CA SER A 136 -7.81 -19.46 53.15
C SER A 136 -7.19 -18.28 53.90
N LEU A 137 -7.02 -17.13 53.25
CA LEU A 137 -6.88 -15.83 53.93
C LEU A 137 -7.65 -14.73 53.18
N ARG A 138 -8.62 -14.14 53.90
CA ARG A 138 -9.42 -12.93 53.59
C ARG A 138 -8.63 -11.67 53.93
N TYR A 139 -8.96 -10.54 53.29
CA TYR A 139 -9.41 -9.26 53.90
C TYR A 139 -9.67 -8.17 52.81
N PRO A 140 -10.41 -7.07 53.07
CA PRO A 140 -11.65 -6.72 52.35
C PRO A 140 -11.60 -5.33 51.63
N PRO A 141 -12.69 -4.84 51.00
CA PRO A 141 -12.71 -3.59 50.23
C PRO A 141 -13.18 -2.39 51.07
N SER A 142 -12.67 -1.20 50.77
CA SER A 142 -13.09 0.07 51.39
C SER A 142 -13.72 1.03 50.39
N THR A 143 -15.01 1.27 50.55
CA THR A 143 -15.76 2.46 50.09
C THR A 143 -15.54 3.63 51.05
N PRO A 144 -15.84 4.88 50.64
CA PRO A 144 -16.44 5.81 51.58
C PRO A 144 -17.72 6.48 51.05
N SER A 145 -18.68 6.54 51.97
CA SER A 145 -19.99 7.20 51.91
C SER A 145 -19.91 8.66 52.34
N CYS A 146 -20.86 9.45 51.83
CA CYS A 146 -21.14 10.84 52.22
C CYS A 146 -21.68 10.95 53.66
N VAL A 147 -21.31 12.02 54.37
CA VAL A 147 -22.12 12.60 55.46
C VAL A 147 -21.92 14.12 55.46
N ASP A 148 -23.03 14.83 55.61
CA ASP A 148 -23.24 16.27 55.68
C ASP A 148 -23.21 16.72 57.16
N ASP A 149 -22.70 17.91 57.47
CA ASP A 149 -23.14 18.78 58.58
C ASP A 149 -22.25 20.03 58.74
N GLY A 150 -22.88 21.18 58.99
CA GLY A 150 -22.27 22.23 59.82
C GLY A 150 -22.11 23.62 59.19
N ARG A 151 -23.19 24.39 59.23
CA ARG A 151 -23.30 25.83 58.89
C ARG A 151 -22.73 26.73 60.00
N ALA A 152 -21.81 27.64 59.68
CA ALA A 152 -21.61 28.89 60.42
C ALA A 152 -20.89 29.94 59.54
N GLY A 153 -21.54 31.08 59.31
CA GLY A 153 -20.96 32.21 58.58
C GLY A 153 -20.34 33.25 59.50
N LEU A 154 -19.45 34.09 58.96
CA LEU A 154 -19.49 35.56 59.04
C LEU A 154 -18.23 36.22 58.45
N LYS A 155 -18.50 37.29 57.69
CA LYS A 155 -17.72 38.52 57.43
C LYS A 155 -16.63 38.55 56.34
N LEU A 156 -16.95 39.37 55.33
CA LEU A 156 -16.03 40.16 54.52
C LEU A 156 -15.15 41.05 55.42
N GLU A 157 -13.86 41.14 55.09
CA GLU A 157 -13.15 42.43 54.98
C GLU A 157 -12.19 42.40 53.79
N THR A 158 -12.21 43.51 53.05
CA THR A 158 -11.33 43.90 51.96
C THR A 158 -9.94 44.24 52.47
N ASP A 159 -8.86 43.75 51.83
CA ASP A 159 -7.72 44.63 51.54
C ASP A 159 -6.76 44.12 50.45
N ARG A 160 -6.02 45.08 49.92
CA ARG A 160 -5.37 45.15 48.61
C ARG A 160 -3.91 44.64 48.60
N LYS A 161 -3.51 44.05 47.45
CA LYS A 161 -2.15 43.92 46.85
C LYS A 161 -1.20 42.86 47.46
N GLN A 162 -0.73 41.91 46.66
CA GLN A 162 0.52 41.96 45.86
C GLN A 162 0.83 40.60 45.19
N ASN A 163 1.39 40.70 43.99
CA ASN A 163 2.01 39.70 43.12
C ASN A 163 2.46 38.37 43.75
N ALA A 164 1.99 37.26 43.18
CA ALA A 164 2.73 36.01 43.12
C ALA A 164 2.50 35.32 41.76
N ASN A 165 3.60 34.94 41.14
CA ASN A 165 3.70 34.37 39.80
C ASN A 165 2.75 33.18 39.59
N LEU A 166 1.82 33.34 38.63
CA LEU A 166 1.08 32.21 38.05
C LEU A 166 2.01 31.49 37.09
N THR A 167 2.72 30.50 37.62
CA THR A 167 3.35 29.44 36.83
C THR A 167 2.29 28.85 35.91
N ALA A 168 2.52 28.92 34.60
CA ALA A 168 1.58 28.50 33.58
C ALA A 168 1.15 27.04 33.81
N CYS A 169 -0.15 26.83 34.09
CA CYS A 169 -0.75 25.52 33.95
C CYS A 169 -0.54 25.03 32.50
N PRO A 170 -0.13 23.77 32.28
CA PRO A 170 -0.15 23.20 30.95
C PRO A 170 -1.57 23.29 30.38
N PRO A 171 -1.74 23.50 29.06
CA PRO A 171 -3.06 23.71 28.48
C PRO A 171 -3.98 22.55 28.86
N GLN A 172 -5.08 22.86 29.56
CA GLN A 172 -6.08 21.89 29.98
C GLN A 172 -6.57 21.13 28.74
N ARG A 173 -6.32 19.82 28.74
CA ARG A 173 -6.81 18.86 27.73
C ARG A 173 -8.31 19.06 27.54
N SER A 174 -8.78 19.27 26.31
CA SER A 174 -10.20 19.16 26.04
C SER A 174 -10.59 17.68 26.19
N LEU A 175 -11.21 17.33 27.30
CA LEU A 175 -11.70 15.98 27.57
C LEU A 175 -12.93 15.70 26.68
N ILE A 176 -12.67 15.45 25.40
CA ILE A 176 -13.71 14.96 24.49
C ILE A 176 -13.98 13.51 24.88
N ALA A 177 -15.21 13.20 25.28
CA ALA A 177 -15.62 11.83 25.61
C ALA A 177 -15.26 10.89 24.45
N PRO A 178 -14.61 9.74 24.72
CA PRO A 178 -14.23 8.80 23.69
C PRO A 178 -15.48 8.33 22.95
N THR A 179 -15.48 8.47 21.62
CA THR A 179 -16.55 7.95 20.77
C THR A 179 -16.16 6.53 20.37
N VAL A 180 -17.03 5.58 20.64
CA VAL A 180 -16.81 4.16 20.29
C VAL A 180 -17.84 3.74 19.26
N VAL A 181 -17.37 3.27 18.12
CA VAL A 181 -18.20 2.68 17.06
C VAL A 181 -18.14 1.18 17.21
N HIS A 182 -19.28 0.59 17.56
CA HIS A 182 -19.38 -0.87 17.65
C HIS A 182 -19.42 -1.48 16.24
N VAL A 183 -18.51 -2.42 15.98
CA VAL A 183 -18.42 -3.16 14.72
C VAL A 183 -18.73 -4.63 15.00
N PHE A 184 -19.63 -5.21 14.19
CA PHE A 184 -19.93 -6.64 14.24
C PHE A 184 -19.09 -7.40 13.21
N ARG A 185 -18.29 -8.36 13.68
CA ARG A 185 -17.33 -9.10 12.86
C ARG A 185 -17.64 -10.59 12.82
N PRO A 186 -17.40 -11.28 11.70
CA PRO A 186 -17.44 -12.74 11.67
C PRO A 186 -16.45 -13.34 12.67
N LYS A 187 -16.85 -14.43 13.37
CA LYS A 187 -16.02 -15.06 14.41
C LYS A 187 -14.63 -15.46 13.91
N GLU A 188 -14.55 -16.00 12.69
CA GLU A 188 -13.28 -16.37 12.05
C GLU A 188 -12.34 -15.18 11.81
N VAL A 189 -12.90 -13.99 11.57
CA VAL A 189 -12.12 -12.76 11.43
C VAL A 189 -11.59 -12.35 12.79
N GLU A 190 -12.45 -12.36 13.81
CA GLU A 190 -12.10 -12.01 15.19
C GLU A 190 -10.94 -12.86 15.72
N ASP A 191 -11.03 -14.18 15.53
CA ASP A 191 -10.00 -15.12 15.99
C ASP A 191 -8.67 -14.93 15.24
N LYS A 192 -8.70 -14.58 13.95
CA LYS A 192 -7.47 -14.25 13.19
C LYS A 192 -6.88 -12.91 13.63
N ARG A 193 -7.71 -11.90 13.90
CA ARG A 193 -7.27 -10.56 14.34
C ARG A 193 -6.57 -10.62 15.69
N LYS A 194 -7.09 -11.39 16.66
CA LYS A 194 -6.47 -11.57 17.98
C LYS A 194 -5.01 -12.05 17.93
N ASN A 195 -4.63 -12.74 16.86
CA ASN A 195 -3.26 -13.26 16.67
C ASN A 195 -2.32 -12.25 15.97
N LEU A 196 -2.82 -11.11 15.50
CA LEU A 196 -1.99 -10.09 14.87
C LEU A 196 -1.26 -9.26 15.94
N PRO A 197 0.08 -9.12 15.86
CA PRO A 197 0.84 -8.39 16.88
C PRO A 197 0.37 -6.95 17.09
N ILE A 198 -0.07 -6.27 16.02
CA ILE A 198 -0.50 -4.86 16.11
C ILE A 198 -1.74 -4.66 16.97
N VAL A 199 -2.60 -5.68 17.10
CA VAL A 199 -3.84 -5.59 17.90
C VAL A 199 -3.51 -5.45 19.38
N MET A 200 -2.40 -6.04 19.83
CA MET A 200 -1.94 -5.87 21.22
C MET A 200 -1.50 -4.44 21.54
N MET A 201 -1.21 -3.63 20.51
CA MET A 201 -0.75 -2.24 20.65
C MET A 201 -1.83 -1.22 20.29
N GLU A 202 -3.08 -1.64 20.12
CA GLU A 202 -4.18 -0.75 19.71
C GLU A 202 -4.28 0.49 20.59
N GLN A 203 -4.23 0.31 21.92
CA GLN A 203 -4.33 1.40 22.88
C GLN A 203 -3.18 2.41 22.72
N GLU A 204 -1.94 1.93 22.70
CA GLU A 204 -0.74 2.77 22.55
C GLU A 204 -0.76 3.55 21.23
N ILE A 205 -1.14 2.89 20.14
CA ILE A 205 -1.29 3.52 18.82
C ILE A 205 -2.35 4.63 18.86
N MET A 206 -3.51 4.36 19.46
CA MET A 206 -4.62 5.33 19.49
C MET A 206 -4.34 6.50 20.42
N GLU A 207 -3.67 6.29 21.55
CA GLU A 207 -3.21 7.36 22.44
C GLU A 207 -2.23 8.28 21.72
N ALA A 208 -1.21 7.71 21.07
CA ALA A 208 -0.24 8.50 20.31
C ALA A 208 -0.91 9.31 19.17
N ILE A 209 -1.85 8.73 18.42
CA ILE A 209 -2.57 9.43 17.36
C ILE A 209 -3.45 10.55 17.91
N ASN A 210 -4.07 10.35 19.08
CA ASN A 210 -4.88 11.39 19.70
C ASN A 210 -4.01 12.57 20.19
N ASP A 211 -2.85 12.29 20.78
CA ASP A 211 -1.98 13.29 21.38
C ASP A 211 -1.09 14.04 20.36
N ASN A 212 -0.80 13.43 19.21
CA ASN A 212 0.16 13.97 18.23
C ASN A 212 -0.52 14.27 16.89
N THR A 213 -0.02 15.25 16.14
CA THR A 213 -0.53 15.56 14.79
C THR A 213 0.03 14.60 13.74
N CYS A 214 1.24 14.10 13.93
CA CYS A 214 1.91 13.12 13.10
C CYS A 214 2.44 11.98 13.96
N VAL A 215 2.25 10.73 13.54
CA VAL A 215 2.77 9.53 14.22
C VAL A 215 3.40 8.61 13.19
N ILE A 216 4.53 7.99 13.53
CA ILE A 216 5.18 6.96 12.72
C ILE A 216 4.94 5.60 13.35
N ILE A 217 4.41 4.65 12.58
CA ILE A 217 4.20 3.27 13.01
C ILE A 217 5.12 2.36 12.19
N CYS A 218 6.08 1.76 12.87
CA CYS A 218 7.05 0.83 12.31
C CYS A 218 6.66 -0.61 12.65
N GLY A 219 6.90 -1.55 11.74
CA GLY A 219 6.80 -2.97 12.03
C GLY A 219 6.73 -3.77 10.75
N GLU A 220 7.12 -5.04 10.75
CA GLU A 220 7.28 -5.79 9.49
C GLU A 220 5.99 -6.00 8.70
N THR A 221 6.13 -6.42 7.44
CA THR A 221 4.96 -6.85 6.65
C THR A 221 4.29 -8.05 7.32
N GLY A 222 2.97 -8.10 7.31
CA GLY A 222 2.20 -9.17 7.96
C GLY A 222 1.87 -8.93 9.45
N CYS A 223 2.41 -7.90 10.11
CA CYS A 223 2.05 -7.58 11.50
C CYS A 223 0.64 -6.98 11.66
N GLY A 224 0.03 -6.52 10.55
CA GLY A 224 -1.35 -6.02 10.50
C GLY A 224 -1.52 -4.52 10.31
N LYS A 225 -0.46 -3.70 10.20
CA LYS A 225 -0.53 -2.23 10.01
C LYS A 225 -1.61 -1.77 9.03
N THR A 226 -1.46 -2.17 7.77
CA THR A 226 -2.33 -1.77 6.66
C THR A 226 -3.80 -2.11 6.86
N THR A 227 -4.09 -3.23 7.54
CA THR A 227 -5.47 -3.71 7.71
C THR A 227 -6.10 -3.23 9.01
N GLN A 228 -5.33 -3.10 10.09
CA GLN A 228 -5.88 -2.85 11.43
C GLN A 228 -5.91 -1.37 11.81
N VAL A 229 -4.88 -0.58 11.48
CA VAL A 229 -4.82 0.85 11.87
C VAL A 229 -6.04 1.65 11.36
N PRO A 230 -6.51 1.49 10.11
CA PRO A 230 -7.74 2.15 9.66
C PRO A 230 -8.98 1.73 10.45
N GLN A 231 -9.02 0.48 10.95
CA GLN A 231 -10.14 -0.02 11.76
C GLN A 231 -10.12 0.59 13.16
N PHE A 232 -8.95 0.66 13.82
CA PHE A 232 -8.81 1.32 15.13
C PHE A 232 -9.28 2.77 15.08
N LEU A 233 -8.90 3.50 14.02
CA LEU A 233 -9.37 4.86 13.78
C LEU A 233 -10.89 4.92 13.61
N TYR A 234 -11.46 4.04 12.80
CA TYR A 234 -12.90 3.99 12.58
C TYR A 234 -13.68 3.67 13.87
N GLU A 235 -13.22 2.69 14.64
CA GLU A 235 -13.77 2.29 15.94
C GLU A 235 -13.68 3.42 16.98
N ALA A 236 -12.65 4.26 16.91
CA ALA A 236 -12.51 5.47 17.73
C ALA A 236 -13.34 6.68 17.21
N GLY A 237 -14.17 6.48 16.19
CA GLY A 237 -15.10 7.48 15.66
C GLY A 237 -14.51 8.43 14.61
N PHE A 238 -13.30 8.17 14.09
CA PHE A 238 -12.82 8.87 12.89
C PHE A 238 -13.60 8.41 11.66
N GLY A 239 -13.79 9.29 10.68
CA GLY A 239 -14.58 8.97 9.48
C GLY A 239 -16.10 9.09 9.64
N LEU A 240 -16.57 9.54 10.80
CA LEU A 240 -17.97 9.89 11.05
C LEU A 240 -18.20 11.40 10.83
N HIS A 241 -19.24 11.73 10.07
CA HIS A 241 -19.58 13.11 9.70
C HIS A 241 -19.91 14.02 10.90
N SER A 242 -20.32 13.45 12.04
CA SER A 242 -20.94 14.20 13.13
C SER A 242 -20.00 14.71 14.22
N ARG A 243 -18.72 14.30 14.28
CA ARG A 243 -17.84 14.64 15.43
C ARG A 243 -16.40 15.01 15.08
N ARG A 244 -15.75 14.25 14.19
CA ARG A 244 -14.38 14.52 13.72
C ARG A 244 -14.46 14.67 12.20
N GLY A 245 -14.71 15.88 11.73
CA GLY A 245 -15.06 16.14 10.33
C GLY A 245 -14.04 15.55 9.36
N GLY A 246 -14.53 14.64 8.50
CA GLY A 246 -13.76 14.08 7.38
C GLY A 246 -13.49 12.58 7.49
N ILE A 247 -13.22 11.98 6.32
CA ILE A 247 -12.99 10.54 6.14
C ILE A 247 -11.54 10.16 6.49
N ILE A 248 -11.29 8.86 6.68
CA ILE A 248 -9.95 8.29 6.81
C ILE A 248 -9.43 7.98 5.40
N GLY A 249 -8.33 8.61 5.01
CA GLY A 249 -7.63 8.33 3.75
C GLY A 249 -6.46 7.40 3.98
N VAL A 250 -6.35 6.30 3.23
CA VAL A 250 -5.21 5.37 3.30
C VAL A 250 -4.57 5.29 1.94
N THR A 251 -3.29 5.64 1.82
CA THR A 251 -2.55 5.52 0.56
C THR A 251 -1.74 4.24 0.50
N GLN A 252 -1.53 3.76 -0.72
CA GLN A 252 -0.68 2.63 -1.05
C GLN A 252 0.06 2.94 -2.35
N PRO A 253 1.35 2.59 -2.49
CA PRO A 253 2.10 2.86 -3.72
C PRO A 253 1.57 2.05 -4.91
N ARG A 254 0.98 0.87 -4.67
CA ARG A 254 0.59 -0.09 -5.70
C ARG A 254 -0.92 -0.18 -5.87
N ARG A 255 -1.40 -0.10 -7.13
CA ARG A 255 -2.84 -0.21 -7.46
C ARG A 255 -3.48 -1.52 -7.00
N VAL A 256 -2.77 -2.64 -7.14
CA VAL A 256 -3.28 -3.96 -6.72
C VAL A 256 -3.40 -4.05 -5.20
N ALA A 257 -2.48 -3.43 -4.46
CA ALA A 257 -2.53 -3.37 -3.00
C ALA A 257 -3.77 -2.60 -2.54
N VAL A 258 -4.04 -1.41 -3.11
CA VAL A 258 -5.26 -0.62 -2.82
C VAL A 258 -6.54 -1.45 -2.90
N LEU A 259 -6.72 -2.19 -4.00
CA LEU A 259 -7.93 -2.96 -4.22
C LEU A 259 -8.03 -4.14 -3.24
N ALA A 260 -6.92 -4.84 -3.00
CA ALA A 260 -6.86 -5.98 -2.10
C ALA A 260 -7.10 -5.58 -0.65
N THR A 261 -6.48 -4.50 -0.19
CA THR A 261 -6.62 -4.00 1.20
C THR A 261 -8.00 -3.43 1.45
N ALA A 262 -8.56 -2.65 0.51
CA ALA A 262 -9.93 -2.15 0.64
C ALA A 262 -10.97 -3.28 0.72
N LYS A 263 -10.85 -4.30 -0.15
CA LYS A 263 -11.72 -5.49 -0.11
C LYS A 263 -11.58 -6.22 1.22
N ARG A 264 -10.34 -6.39 1.69
CA ARG A 264 -10.04 -7.09 2.94
C ARG A 264 -10.63 -6.35 4.15
N VAL A 265 -10.38 -5.05 4.27
CA VAL A 265 -10.87 -4.23 5.40
C VAL A 265 -12.39 -4.10 5.38
N ALA A 266 -13.01 -3.95 4.21
CA ALA A 266 -14.47 -3.98 4.10
C ALA A 266 -15.04 -5.30 4.65
N PHE A 267 -14.47 -6.43 4.26
CA PHE A 267 -14.87 -7.74 4.77
C PHE A 267 -14.63 -7.90 6.28
N GLU A 268 -13.48 -7.45 6.79
CA GLU A 268 -13.15 -7.54 8.23
C GLU A 268 -14.08 -6.69 9.11
N LEU A 269 -14.57 -5.56 8.59
CA LEU A 269 -15.54 -4.70 9.27
C LEU A 269 -17.00 -5.15 9.09
N GLY A 270 -17.26 -6.23 8.35
CA GLY A 270 -18.64 -6.65 8.03
C GLY A 270 -19.37 -5.75 7.03
N PHE A 271 -18.63 -4.93 6.26
CA PHE A 271 -19.18 -3.99 5.29
C PHE A 271 -19.05 -4.46 3.85
N HIS A 272 -19.84 -3.85 2.97
CA HIS A 272 -19.71 -4.04 1.52
C HIS A 272 -18.80 -2.97 0.91
N LEU A 273 -17.84 -3.40 0.08
CA LEU A 273 -16.96 -2.49 -0.64
C LEU A 273 -17.75 -1.52 -1.52
N GLY A 274 -17.49 -0.22 -1.35
CA GLY A 274 -18.11 0.88 -2.08
C GLY A 274 -19.12 1.69 -1.28
N LYS A 275 -19.43 1.28 -0.04
CA LYS A 275 -20.26 2.05 0.89
C LYS A 275 -19.36 2.77 1.91
N GLU A 276 -19.22 2.22 3.11
CA GLU A 276 -18.42 2.76 4.22
C GLU A 276 -16.91 2.64 3.95
N VAL A 277 -16.50 1.57 3.28
CA VAL A 277 -15.12 1.36 2.82
C VAL A 277 -15.09 1.44 1.30
N GLY A 278 -14.35 2.40 0.76
CA GLY A 278 -14.21 2.63 -0.68
C GLY A 278 -12.76 2.56 -1.13
N PHE A 279 -12.56 2.54 -2.45
CA PHE A 279 -11.25 2.69 -3.04
C PHE A 279 -11.25 3.57 -4.30
N GLN A 280 -10.09 4.17 -4.59
CA GLN A 280 -9.88 4.94 -5.80
C GLN A 280 -8.45 4.78 -6.32
N VAL A 281 -8.33 4.29 -7.56
CA VAL A 281 -7.08 4.23 -8.31
C VAL A 281 -7.25 4.95 -9.65
N ARG A 282 -6.17 5.08 -10.42
CA ARG A 282 -6.27 5.65 -11.77
C ARG A 282 -7.24 4.81 -12.62
N HIS A 283 -8.24 5.47 -13.20
CA HIS A 283 -9.29 4.89 -14.06
C HIS A 283 -10.25 3.88 -13.40
N ASP A 284 -10.22 3.71 -12.07
CA ASP A 284 -11.16 2.84 -11.37
C ASP A 284 -11.48 3.41 -9.98
N ARG A 285 -12.78 3.53 -9.67
CA ARG A 285 -13.29 4.19 -8.48
C ARG A 285 -14.55 3.50 -7.98
N LYS A 286 -14.53 3.11 -6.70
CA LYS A 286 -15.72 2.64 -5.99
C LYS A 286 -15.78 3.29 -4.61
N VAL A 287 -16.38 4.48 -4.55
CA VAL A 287 -16.52 5.29 -3.32
C VAL A 287 -17.94 5.86 -3.27
N GLY A 288 -18.70 5.47 -2.26
CA GLY A 288 -20.06 5.93 -2.00
C GLY A 288 -20.10 7.25 -1.22
N ASN A 289 -21.31 7.80 -1.05
CA ASN A 289 -21.53 9.06 -0.33
C ASN A 289 -21.24 8.93 1.17
N ASN A 290 -21.50 7.76 1.76
CA ASN A 290 -21.27 7.46 3.18
C ASN A 290 -19.90 6.81 3.44
N CYS A 291 -18.92 7.07 2.58
CA CYS A 291 -17.58 6.50 2.73
C CYS A 291 -16.88 7.08 3.97
N SER A 292 -16.48 6.23 4.89
CA SER A 292 -15.71 6.60 6.09
C SER A 292 -14.22 6.27 5.94
N ILE A 293 -13.88 5.22 5.17
CA ILE A 293 -12.51 4.81 4.90
C ILE A 293 -12.29 4.70 3.40
N LYS A 294 -11.32 5.46 2.86
CA LYS A 294 -10.99 5.46 1.45
C LYS A 294 -9.54 5.02 1.24
N PHE A 295 -9.37 3.89 0.57
CA PHE A 295 -8.07 3.43 0.09
C PHE A 295 -7.76 4.04 -1.28
N MET A 296 -6.54 4.49 -1.51
CA MET A 296 -6.17 5.09 -2.79
C MET A 296 -4.70 4.95 -3.10
N THR A 297 -4.30 5.18 -4.35
CA THR A 297 -2.88 5.33 -4.67
C THR A 297 -2.37 6.71 -4.30
N ASP A 298 -1.08 6.83 -3.99
CA ASP A 298 -0.41 8.11 -3.71
C ASP A 298 -0.72 9.18 -4.77
N GLY A 299 -0.69 8.82 -6.05
CA GLY A 299 -1.00 9.74 -7.16
C GLY A 299 -2.45 10.26 -7.17
N ILE A 300 -3.40 9.53 -6.58
CA ILE A 300 -4.78 10.02 -6.42
C ILE A 300 -4.83 11.07 -5.30
N LEU A 301 -4.16 10.82 -4.18
CA LEU A 301 -4.09 11.81 -3.10
C LEU A 301 -3.37 13.08 -3.55
N LEU A 302 -2.26 12.98 -4.30
CA LEU A 302 -1.56 14.14 -4.88
C LEU A 302 -2.49 14.98 -5.74
N ARG A 303 -3.32 14.35 -6.58
CA ARG A 303 -4.30 15.05 -7.40
C ARG A 303 -5.38 15.74 -6.54
N GLU A 304 -5.75 15.14 -5.41
CA GLU A 304 -6.69 15.76 -4.48
C GLU A 304 -6.08 16.95 -3.76
N VAL A 305 -4.80 16.89 -3.36
CA VAL A 305 -4.08 18.04 -2.80
C VAL A 305 -4.01 19.19 -3.81
N GLN A 306 -3.83 18.89 -5.10
CA GLN A 306 -3.83 19.92 -6.15
C GLN A 306 -5.19 20.62 -6.29
N ASN A 307 -6.29 19.90 -6.05
CA ASN A 307 -7.64 20.44 -6.16
C ASN A 307 -8.09 21.16 -4.88
N ASP A 308 -7.81 20.57 -3.71
CA ASP A 308 -8.06 21.12 -2.38
C ASP A 308 -6.81 20.94 -1.54
N PHE A 309 -6.01 22.00 -1.46
CA PHE A 309 -4.75 21.99 -0.73
C PHE A 309 -4.93 21.62 0.74
N LEU A 310 -6.02 22.04 1.38
CA LEU A 310 -6.26 21.76 2.79
C LEU A 310 -6.86 20.38 3.05
N LEU A 311 -7.22 19.63 2.00
CA LEU A 311 -7.78 18.29 2.12
C LEU A 311 -8.91 18.23 3.16
N ARG A 312 -9.83 19.21 3.14
CA ARG A 312 -10.87 19.42 4.18
C ARG A 312 -11.75 18.18 4.38
N ARG A 313 -11.87 17.38 3.33
CA ARG A 313 -12.60 16.11 3.32
C ARG A 313 -12.02 15.03 4.23
N TYR A 314 -10.77 15.14 4.66
CA TYR A 314 -10.08 14.13 5.45
C TYR A 314 -9.86 14.59 6.89
N SER A 315 -10.08 13.67 7.84
CA SER A 315 -9.71 13.85 9.26
C SER A 315 -8.37 13.20 9.58
N VAL A 316 -8.08 12.08 8.91
CA VAL A 316 -6.82 11.34 9.04
C VAL A 316 -6.33 10.93 7.66
N ILE A 317 -5.03 11.06 7.44
CA ILE A 317 -4.34 10.49 6.29
C ILE A 317 -3.28 9.53 6.78
N ILE A 318 -3.34 8.30 6.27
CA ILE A 318 -2.36 7.26 6.48
C ILE A 318 -1.57 7.13 5.18
N LEU A 319 -0.26 7.37 5.24
CA LEU A 319 0.67 7.03 4.17
C LEU A 319 1.32 5.69 4.49
N ASP A 320 0.86 4.64 3.81
CA ASP A 320 1.40 3.29 4.00
C ASP A 320 2.60 3.01 3.11
N GLU A 321 3.39 2.00 3.48
CA GLU A 321 4.56 1.54 2.75
C GLU A 321 5.59 2.68 2.53
N ALA A 322 5.73 3.59 3.50
CA ALA A 322 6.62 4.76 3.40
C ALA A 322 8.11 4.38 3.18
N HIS A 323 8.47 3.15 3.53
CA HIS A 323 9.79 2.57 3.26
C HIS A 323 10.09 2.32 1.77
N GLU A 324 9.08 2.27 0.90
CA GLU A 324 9.32 2.18 -0.55
C GLU A 324 9.94 3.46 -1.11
N ARG A 325 9.85 4.60 -0.39
CA ARG A 325 10.44 5.90 -0.75
C ARG A 325 10.14 6.30 -2.19
N SER A 326 8.90 6.09 -2.61
CA SER A 326 8.46 6.51 -3.92
C SER A 326 8.47 8.04 -4.01
N LEU A 327 8.76 8.58 -5.19
CA LEU A 327 8.75 10.04 -5.42
C LEU A 327 7.42 10.68 -4.99
N ASN A 328 6.30 10.01 -5.27
CA ASN A 328 4.98 10.52 -4.91
C ASN A 328 4.78 10.55 -3.38
N THR A 329 5.26 9.52 -2.67
CA THR A 329 5.19 9.44 -1.22
C THR A 329 6.02 10.54 -0.56
N ASP A 330 7.25 10.75 -1.03
CA ASP A 330 8.14 11.80 -0.49
C ASP A 330 7.56 13.20 -0.73
N ILE A 331 6.99 13.46 -1.92
CA ILE A 331 6.26 14.71 -2.21
C ILE A 331 5.05 14.86 -1.27
N LEU A 332 4.24 13.80 -1.09
CA LEU A 332 3.08 13.83 -0.20
C LEU A 332 3.49 14.15 1.24
N VAL A 333 4.54 13.52 1.77
CA VAL A 333 5.05 13.81 3.11
C VAL A 333 5.41 15.29 3.25
N GLY A 334 6.14 15.85 2.28
CA GLY A 334 6.50 17.27 2.28
C GLY A 334 5.32 18.24 2.12
N MET A 335 4.30 17.86 1.34
CA MET A 335 3.07 18.66 1.21
C MET A 335 2.22 18.59 2.48
N LEU A 336 1.99 17.39 3.00
CA LEU A 336 1.15 17.17 4.18
C LEU A 336 1.74 17.84 5.42
N SER A 337 3.06 17.89 5.58
CA SER A 337 3.67 18.63 6.70
C SER A 337 3.39 20.14 6.67
N ARG A 338 3.08 20.70 5.48
CA ARG A 338 2.59 22.08 5.34
C ARG A 338 1.08 22.15 5.58
N VAL A 339 0.31 21.25 4.96
CA VAL A 339 -1.15 21.19 5.11
C VAL A 339 -1.58 21.08 6.57
N ILE A 340 -0.92 20.23 7.36
CA ILE A 340 -1.23 20.05 8.79
C ILE A 340 -1.05 21.37 9.56
N ARG A 341 0.05 22.09 9.30
CA ARG A 341 0.32 23.39 9.94
C ARG A 341 -0.71 24.45 9.57
N GLU A 342 -1.04 24.54 8.28
CA GLU A 342 -2.06 25.49 7.80
C GLU A 342 -3.45 25.17 8.37
N ARG A 343 -3.85 23.88 8.39
CA ARG A 343 -5.12 23.47 9.00
C ARG A 343 -5.16 23.75 10.50
N GLN A 344 -4.06 23.56 11.21
CA GLN A 344 -3.98 23.87 12.64
C GLN A 344 -4.14 25.38 12.87
N ARG A 345 -3.50 26.21 12.05
CA ARG A 345 -3.62 27.67 12.11
C ARG A 345 -5.07 28.11 11.85
N GLU A 346 -5.67 27.66 10.76
CA GLU A 346 -7.06 27.98 10.42
C GLU A 346 -8.03 27.49 11.50
N PHE A 347 -7.81 26.30 12.07
CA PHE A 347 -8.62 25.79 13.17
C PHE A 347 -8.55 26.69 14.41
N LEU A 348 -7.37 27.18 14.79
CA LEU A 348 -7.23 28.09 15.94
C LEU A 348 -7.89 29.45 15.69
N GLU A 349 -7.77 29.99 14.48
CA GLU A 349 -8.46 31.22 14.07
C GLU A 349 -9.98 31.03 14.08
N GLN A 350 -10.46 29.89 13.59
CA GLN A 350 -11.86 29.49 13.65
C GLN A 350 -12.38 29.45 15.09
N GLN A 351 -11.65 28.85 16.02
CA GLN A 351 -12.05 28.81 17.44
C GLN A 351 -12.16 30.21 18.05
N LYS A 352 -11.24 31.14 17.72
CA LYS A 352 -11.33 32.53 18.18
C LYS A 352 -12.58 33.23 17.67
N LYS A 353 -12.96 33.01 16.40
CA LYS A 353 -14.19 33.56 15.81
C LYS A 353 -15.46 33.01 16.46
N ILE A 354 -15.49 31.71 16.74
CA ILE A 354 -16.62 31.07 17.44
C ILE A 354 -16.74 31.66 18.85
N LEU A 355 -15.62 31.83 19.56
CA LEU A 355 -15.60 32.44 20.89
C LEU A 355 -16.01 33.93 20.88
N SER A 356 -15.79 34.65 19.78
CA SER A 356 -16.25 36.04 19.63
C SER A 356 -17.74 36.15 19.25
N GLY A 357 -18.47 35.03 19.19
CA GLY A 357 -19.89 35.01 18.86
C GLY A 357 -20.21 34.88 17.37
N ASN A 358 -19.22 34.62 16.52
CA ASN A 358 -19.46 34.43 15.09
C ASN A 358 -19.89 32.99 14.81
N THR A 359 -20.97 32.82 14.04
CA THR A 359 -21.41 31.51 13.56
C THR A 359 -20.64 31.15 12.29
N ILE A 360 -20.18 29.89 12.20
CA ILE A 360 -19.46 29.37 11.02
C ILE A 360 -20.28 28.21 10.45
N SER A 361 -20.50 28.25 9.14
CA SER A 361 -21.27 27.23 8.43
C SER A 361 -20.55 25.88 8.48
N ASP A 362 -21.30 24.78 8.42
CA ASP A 362 -20.71 23.43 8.47
C ASP A 362 -19.76 23.13 7.30
N GLU A 363 -19.98 23.78 6.15
CA GLU A 363 -19.15 23.63 4.95
C GLU A 363 -17.81 24.36 5.05
N GLU A 364 -17.76 25.45 5.83
CA GLU A 364 -16.55 26.23 6.08
C GLU A 364 -15.73 25.70 7.26
N LYS A 365 -16.33 24.86 8.10
CA LYS A 365 -15.66 24.29 9.26
C LYS A 365 -14.44 23.48 8.84
N ILE A 366 -13.30 23.83 9.41
CA ILE A 366 -12.07 23.08 9.31
C ILE A 366 -11.80 22.38 10.65
N TYR A 367 -11.18 21.21 10.55
CA TYR A 367 -10.74 20.43 11.70
C TYR A 367 -9.24 20.14 11.57
N PRO A 368 -8.52 19.85 12.67
CA PRO A 368 -7.14 19.39 12.58
C PRO A 368 -7.02 18.12 11.74
N LEU A 369 -5.95 18.00 10.96
CA LEU A 369 -5.61 16.78 10.21
C LEU A 369 -4.58 15.97 10.99
N LYS A 370 -4.85 14.67 11.15
CA LYS A 370 -3.87 13.71 11.67
C LYS A 370 -3.15 13.01 10.52
N LEU A 371 -1.84 12.81 10.67
CA LEU A 371 -1.02 12.06 9.73
C LEU A 371 -0.44 10.82 10.42
N VAL A 372 -0.56 9.67 9.77
CA VAL A 372 0.08 8.44 10.21
C VAL A 372 0.99 7.94 9.09
N LEU A 373 2.28 7.80 9.37
CA LEU A 373 3.24 7.20 8.45
C LEU A 373 3.45 5.74 8.85
N MET A 374 3.16 4.80 7.97
CA MET A 374 3.39 3.38 8.25
C MET A 374 4.57 2.87 7.43
N SER A 375 5.51 2.19 8.10
CA SER A 375 6.74 1.69 7.51
C SER A 375 6.99 0.24 7.90
N ALA A 376 7.45 -0.58 6.95
CA ALA A 376 7.85 -1.95 7.23
C ALA A 376 9.22 -2.04 7.91
N THR A 377 10.05 -1.02 7.72
CA THR A 377 11.44 -1.00 8.18
C THR A 377 11.66 0.13 9.18
N LEU A 378 12.60 -0.07 10.10
CA LEU A 378 13.05 0.95 11.06
C LEU A 378 13.78 2.13 10.43
N ARG A 379 14.01 2.12 9.10
CA ARG A 379 14.67 3.20 8.34
C ARG A 379 13.78 4.45 8.18
N VAL A 380 13.23 4.94 9.28
CA VAL A 380 12.37 6.13 9.33
C VAL A 380 13.14 7.38 9.76
N GLU A 381 14.46 7.25 10.00
CA GLU A 381 15.30 8.35 10.44
C GLU A 381 15.28 9.49 9.43
N ASP A 382 15.18 9.21 8.13
CA ASP A 382 15.09 10.25 7.09
C ASP A 382 13.85 11.15 7.23
N PHE A 383 12.77 10.66 7.84
CA PHE A 383 11.56 11.47 8.10
C PHE A 383 11.68 12.31 9.37
N VAL A 384 12.54 11.90 10.30
CA VAL A 384 12.70 12.48 11.64
C VAL A 384 13.94 13.37 11.72
N ALA A 385 14.96 13.07 10.93
CA ALA A 385 16.26 13.71 10.97
C ALA A 385 16.24 15.10 10.34
N GLY A 386 16.89 16.04 11.03
CA GLY A 386 17.21 17.37 10.49
C GLY A 386 16.07 18.40 10.53
N GLY A 387 14.91 18.10 11.13
CA GLY A 387 13.85 19.07 11.43
C GLY A 387 13.24 19.79 10.21
N ARG A 388 13.56 19.34 8.99
CA ARG A 388 13.15 20.03 7.74
C ARG A 388 11.70 19.76 7.39
N VAL A 389 11.25 18.52 7.60
CA VAL A 389 9.90 18.07 7.25
C VAL A 389 8.93 18.37 8.38
N PHE A 390 9.28 17.94 9.59
CA PHE A 390 8.53 18.19 10.82
C PHE A 390 9.41 19.00 11.78
N PRO A 391 8.93 20.15 12.31
CA PRO A 391 9.69 20.93 13.30
C PRO A 391 9.98 20.13 14.57
N ASP A 392 8.96 19.44 15.08
CA ASP A 392 9.07 18.51 16.19
C ASP A 392 9.08 17.08 15.64
N PRO A 393 10.00 16.22 16.10
CA PRO A 393 10.07 14.85 15.63
C PRO A 393 8.79 14.09 16.03
N PRO A 394 8.08 13.46 15.08
CA PRO A 394 6.90 12.66 15.42
C PRO A 394 7.29 11.42 16.24
N PRO A 395 6.45 10.99 17.20
CA PRO A 395 6.69 9.75 17.94
C PRO A 395 6.71 8.54 17.01
N ILE A 396 7.60 7.60 17.32
CA ILE A 396 7.77 6.34 16.60
C ILE A 396 7.23 5.22 17.48
N ILE A 397 6.31 4.42 16.95
CA ILE A 397 5.76 3.23 17.60
C ILE A 397 6.29 2.01 16.87
N GLU A 398 6.97 1.12 17.58
CA GLU A 398 7.51 -0.11 17.02
C GLU A 398 6.62 -1.29 17.35
N VAL A 399 5.98 -1.85 16.33
CA VAL A 399 5.16 -3.05 16.46
C VAL A 399 6.07 -4.28 16.54
N PRO A 400 6.08 -5.00 17.68
CA PRO A 400 6.92 -6.17 17.84
C PRO A 400 6.45 -7.25 16.88
N THR A 401 7.39 -7.87 16.18
CA THR A 401 7.09 -8.97 15.27
C THR A 401 7.95 -10.17 15.65
N ARG A 402 7.33 -11.35 15.67
CA ARG A 402 8.07 -12.60 15.83
C ARG A 402 8.68 -12.94 14.47
N GLN A 403 9.93 -12.51 14.25
CA GLN A 403 10.70 -13.05 13.14
C GLN A 403 10.95 -14.54 13.41
N TYR A 404 10.71 -15.37 12.42
CA TYR A 404 11.23 -16.73 12.42
C TYR A 404 12.69 -16.70 11.97
N PRO A 405 13.60 -17.44 12.63
CA PRO A 405 15.00 -17.43 12.24
C PRO A 405 15.16 -17.91 10.80
N VAL A 406 15.81 -17.09 9.96
CA VAL A 406 16.11 -17.43 8.57
C VAL A 406 17.61 -17.73 8.45
N THR A 407 17.93 -18.97 8.08
CA THR A 407 19.32 -19.36 7.80
C THR A 407 19.69 -18.96 6.36
N THR A 408 20.65 -18.05 6.23
CA THR A 408 21.12 -17.56 4.93
C THR A 408 22.25 -18.43 4.37
N HIS A 409 22.09 -18.92 3.14
CA HIS A 409 23.12 -19.71 2.45
C HIS A 409 23.65 -18.98 1.22
N PHE A 410 24.94 -18.70 1.20
CA PHE A 410 25.63 -18.08 0.06
C PHE A 410 26.24 -19.12 -0.87
N SER A 411 26.21 -18.85 -2.18
CA SER A 411 26.96 -19.64 -3.15
C SER A 411 28.45 -19.29 -3.07
N LYS A 412 29.33 -20.29 -3.21
CA LYS A 412 30.80 -20.07 -3.21
C LYS A 412 31.28 -19.17 -4.36
N ARG A 413 30.54 -19.16 -5.48
CA ARG A 413 30.82 -18.35 -6.67
C ARG A 413 29.53 -17.68 -7.14
N THR A 414 29.63 -16.43 -7.56
CA THR A 414 28.53 -15.66 -8.15
C THR A 414 28.48 -15.91 -9.65
N GLU A 415 27.34 -16.40 -10.14
CA GLU A 415 27.11 -16.54 -11.57
C GLU A 415 26.70 -15.19 -12.15
N ILE A 416 27.47 -14.70 -13.12
CA ILE A 416 27.27 -13.37 -13.70
C ILE A 416 26.40 -13.44 -14.95
N VAL A 417 26.44 -14.56 -15.68
CA VAL A 417 25.80 -14.67 -17.00
C VAL A 417 24.40 -15.30 -16.91
N ASP A 418 24.29 -16.49 -16.31
CA ASP A 418 23.04 -17.26 -16.26
C ASP A 418 22.54 -17.49 -14.83
N TYR A 419 22.26 -16.41 -14.11
CA TYR A 419 21.72 -16.50 -12.75
C TYR A 419 20.33 -17.19 -12.73
N VAL A 420 19.54 -17.06 -13.80
CA VAL A 420 18.23 -17.70 -13.96
C VAL A 420 18.36 -19.23 -14.03
N GLY A 421 19.32 -19.74 -14.80
CA GLY A 421 19.64 -21.16 -14.86
C GLY A 421 20.20 -21.69 -13.54
N GLN A 422 21.00 -20.90 -12.81
CA GLN A 422 21.44 -21.26 -11.47
C GLN A 422 20.30 -21.29 -10.46
N ALA A 423 19.38 -20.33 -10.52
CA ALA A 423 18.17 -20.32 -9.70
C ALA A 423 17.34 -21.59 -9.94
N TYR A 424 17.12 -21.96 -11.21
CA TYR A 424 16.46 -23.22 -11.58
C TYR A 424 17.15 -24.45 -10.98
N LYS A 425 18.48 -24.56 -11.11
CA LYS A 425 19.26 -25.67 -10.51
C LYS A 425 19.11 -25.71 -8.99
N LYS A 426 19.15 -24.55 -8.33
CA LYS A 426 19.01 -24.44 -6.87
C LYS A 426 17.63 -24.89 -6.40
N VAL A 427 16.57 -24.47 -7.10
CA VAL A 427 15.19 -24.87 -6.81
C VAL A 427 15.03 -26.38 -6.92
N LEU A 428 15.58 -27.01 -7.96
CA LEU A 428 15.56 -28.48 -8.08
C LEU A 428 16.34 -29.17 -6.96
N SER A 429 17.48 -28.61 -6.55
CA SER A 429 18.25 -29.13 -5.43
C SER A 429 17.47 -29.05 -4.11
N ILE A 430 16.81 -27.91 -3.85
CA ILE A 430 15.95 -27.71 -2.68
C ILE A 430 14.81 -28.72 -2.70
N HIS A 431 14.06 -28.78 -3.81
CA HIS A 431 12.90 -29.65 -3.95
C HIS A 431 13.22 -31.15 -3.77
N LYS A 432 14.42 -31.58 -4.17
CA LYS A 432 14.84 -32.98 -4.07
C LYS A 432 15.40 -33.36 -2.69
N ARG A 433 16.01 -32.41 -1.97
CA ARG A 433 16.83 -32.71 -0.78
C ARG A 433 16.26 -32.16 0.52
N LEU A 434 15.48 -31.07 0.46
CA LEU A 434 14.94 -30.44 1.65
C LEU A 434 13.50 -30.93 1.94
N PRO A 435 13.04 -30.82 3.19
CA PRO A 435 11.66 -31.13 3.56
C PRO A 435 10.63 -30.31 2.77
N ALA A 436 9.38 -30.75 2.84
CA ALA A 436 8.28 -30.05 2.18
C ALA A 436 8.13 -28.61 2.69
N GLY A 437 8.00 -27.67 1.77
CA GLY A 437 7.85 -26.25 2.05
C GLY A 437 7.64 -25.45 0.76
N GLY A 438 7.11 -24.24 0.88
CA GLY A 438 6.99 -23.31 -0.25
C GLY A 438 8.37 -22.80 -0.70
N ILE A 439 8.54 -22.57 -2.00
CA ILE A 439 9.76 -21.98 -2.57
C ILE A 439 9.38 -20.68 -3.26
N LEU A 440 9.92 -19.56 -2.75
CA LEU A 440 9.81 -18.24 -3.39
C LEU A 440 11.12 -17.95 -4.14
N ILE A 441 11.00 -17.53 -5.40
CA ILE A 441 12.14 -17.24 -6.28
C ILE A 441 12.00 -15.81 -6.77
N PHE A 442 13.04 -15.01 -6.59
CA PHE A 442 13.11 -13.65 -7.12
C PHE A 442 13.91 -13.63 -8.43
N VAL A 443 13.33 -13.04 -9.47
CA VAL A 443 13.98 -12.73 -10.75
C VAL A 443 13.58 -11.32 -11.19
N THR A 444 14.30 -10.75 -12.15
CA THR A 444 14.21 -9.31 -12.44
C THR A 444 13.03 -8.92 -13.32
N GLY A 445 12.57 -9.80 -14.22
CA GLY A 445 11.55 -9.43 -15.21
C GLY A 445 10.52 -10.51 -15.49
N GLN A 446 9.36 -10.08 -16.03
CA GLN A 446 8.25 -10.96 -16.40
C GLN A 446 8.68 -12.10 -17.34
N ARG A 447 9.53 -11.81 -18.34
CA ARG A 447 10.01 -12.82 -19.29
C ARG A 447 10.76 -13.96 -18.59
N GLU A 448 11.58 -13.62 -17.58
CA GLU A 448 12.34 -14.60 -16.79
C GLU A 448 11.41 -15.39 -15.87
N VAL A 449 10.40 -14.74 -15.27
CA VAL A 449 9.36 -15.40 -14.48
C VAL A 449 8.64 -16.45 -15.32
N GLU A 450 8.17 -16.07 -16.51
CA GLU A 450 7.46 -16.98 -17.43
C GLU A 450 8.34 -18.14 -17.89
N PHE A 451 9.59 -17.85 -18.23
CA PHE A 451 10.58 -18.85 -18.61
C PHE A 451 10.82 -19.88 -17.50
N LEU A 452 11.12 -19.42 -16.27
CA LEU A 452 11.32 -20.29 -15.12
C LEU A 452 10.07 -21.10 -14.79
N CYS A 453 8.89 -20.48 -14.81
CA CYS A 453 7.62 -21.16 -14.59
C CYS A 453 7.41 -22.31 -15.56
N LYS A 454 7.64 -22.09 -16.87
CA LYS A 454 7.54 -23.13 -17.89
C LYS A 454 8.53 -24.26 -17.64
N LYS A 455 9.79 -23.92 -17.38
CA LYS A 455 10.89 -24.88 -17.16
C LYS A 455 10.65 -25.75 -15.91
N LEU A 456 10.21 -25.15 -14.81
CA LEU A 456 9.89 -25.85 -13.56
C LEU A 456 8.65 -26.74 -13.70
N LYS A 457 7.60 -26.28 -14.40
CA LYS A 457 6.42 -27.10 -14.68
C LYS A 457 6.76 -28.34 -15.50
N HIS A 458 7.62 -28.20 -16.50
CA HIS A 458 8.09 -29.34 -17.30
C HIS A 458 8.87 -30.34 -16.45
N ALA A 459 9.88 -29.87 -15.69
CA ALA A 459 10.67 -30.72 -14.80
C ALA A 459 9.83 -31.46 -13.74
N SER A 460 8.79 -30.80 -13.21
CA SER A 460 7.86 -31.42 -12.25
C SER A 460 7.04 -32.56 -12.86
N LYS A 461 6.57 -32.40 -14.11
CA LYS A 461 5.87 -33.46 -14.85
C LYS A 461 6.79 -34.67 -15.05
N ASP A 462 8.00 -34.44 -15.55
CA ASP A 462 8.97 -35.52 -15.81
C ASP A 462 9.31 -36.31 -14.53
N MET A 463 9.45 -35.62 -13.40
CA MET A 463 9.70 -36.26 -12.10
C MET A 463 8.49 -37.09 -11.62
N THR A 464 7.28 -36.63 -11.90
CA THR A 464 6.04 -37.34 -11.56
C THR A 464 5.86 -38.60 -12.41
N GLU A 465 6.11 -38.51 -13.72
CA GLU A 465 6.04 -39.65 -14.63
C GLU A 465 7.08 -40.71 -14.31
N LYS A 466 8.33 -40.30 -14.02
CA LYS A 466 9.38 -41.23 -13.57
C LYS A 466 9.02 -41.97 -12.28
N LYS A 467 8.43 -41.28 -11.30
CA LYS A 467 7.93 -41.93 -10.07
C LYS A 467 6.80 -42.94 -10.36
N LYS A 468 5.91 -42.64 -11.30
CA LYS A 468 4.86 -43.58 -11.73
C LYS A 468 5.43 -44.81 -12.42
N LEU A 469 6.44 -44.66 -13.28
CA LEU A 469 7.12 -45.80 -13.92
C LEU A 469 7.90 -46.65 -12.91
N GLN A 470 8.57 -46.04 -11.93
CA GLN A 470 9.31 -46.77 -10.90
C GLN A 470 8.39 -47.59 -9.97
N ARG A 471 7.20 -47.08 -9.66
CA ARG A 471 6.17 -47.81 -8.88
C ARG A 471 5.54 -48.98 -9.64
N LYS A 472 5.69 -49.04 -10.97
CA LYS A 472 5.12 -50.10 -11.82
C LYS A 472 6.11 -51.22 -12.15
N ARG A 473 7.38 -51.15 -11.70
CA ARG A 473 8.33 -52.26 -11.88
C ARG A 473 8.08 -53.31 -10.78
N PRO A 474 7.80 -54.58 -11.13
CA PRO A 474 7.69 -55.63 -10.12
C PRO A 474 9.04 -55.80 -9.41
N VAL A 475 9.00 -55.97 -8.09
CA VAL A 475 10.16 -56.37 -7.30
C VAL A 475 10.50 -57.80 -7.74
N THR A 476 11.54 -57.96 -8.55
CA THR A 476 12.09 -59.29 -8.85
C THR A 476 12.74 -59.81 -7.57
N VAL A 477 12.02 -60.64 -6.83
CA VAL A 477 12.59 -61.45 -5.76
C VAL A 477 13.45 -62.51 -6.45
N PHE A 478 14.76 -62.31 -6.48
CA PHE A 478 15.68 -63.42 -6.71
C PHE A 478 15.64 -64.27 -5.45
N GLY A 479 14.88 -65.37 -5.51
CA GLY A 479 14.92 -66.43 -4.50
C GLY A 479 16.20 -67.23 -4.67
N ASP A 480 16.99 -67.31 -3.61
CA ASP A 480 18.06 -68.30 -3.47
C ASP A 480 17.43 -69.69 -3.50
N THR A 481 17.78 -70.50 -4.50
CA THR A 481 17.53 -71.95 -4.50
C THR A 481 18.80 -72.66 -4.06
N PHE A 482 18.62 -73.48 -3.02
CA PHE A 482 19.55 -74.45 -2.43
C PHE A 482 20.16 -75.43 -3.44
#